data_AF-A0A0F0GQW8-F1
#
_entry.id   AF-A0A0F0GQW8-F1
#
_cell.length_a   1.000
_cell.length_b   1.000
_cell.length_c   1.000
_cell.angle_alpha   90.00
_cell.angle_beta   90.00
_cell.angle_gamma   90.00
#
_symmetry.space_group_name_H-M   'P 1'
#
loop_
_entity.id
_entity.type
_entity.pdbx_description
1 polymer ?
#
loop_
_entity_poly.entity_id
_entity_poly.type
_entity_poly.pdbx_seq_one_letter_code
_entity_poly.pdbx_strand_id
1 'polypeptide(L)'
;MAETADEIKDSVVEAMAQAGHDRRRLRSVGLTSDAAASAGSTSYPDGSVLIGISEAVLALIPVYSRHLALAVARPSSLFRRLRRRRPFDTALLAAILRYTSRVERSSGSVQTLTIPLEPFQQHTADLLATHSLRFVIAHELAHHLRGPLDADRLAYQAVLAAHDSGPPSLVPLGALIAVTVVHNVEKSLFVRGAGHPPVDRRLGVLWEEVPFHDRASFNSCAAQLSEATDLATDFTQGSPPRVSWDLLTDVAEHPFARCDELQSLTPAQLVIELHRWPSIGSGARALLDGRLDDAAGRWELPLALFHAWQVATPLAASTLRLALRKARGLEELTPLERCPVVEAMAALVEHRVVGA
;
A
#
# COMPACT_ATOMS: atom_id res chain seq x y z
N MET A 1 22.97 3.97 10.74
CA MET A 1 22.51 2.65 10.28
C MET A 1 20.99 2.69 10.28
N ALA A 2 20.34 2.13 9.27
CA ALA A 2 18.89 2.03 9.29
C ALA A 2 18.49 0.99 10.35
N GLU A 3 17.52 1.32 11.20
CA GLU A 3 16.94 0.37 12.14
C GLU A 3 16.25 -0.76 11.38
N THR A 4 16.34 -1.97 11.91
CA THR A 4 15.57 -3.11 11.40
C THR A 4 14.10 -3.00 11.82
N ALA A 5 13.21 -3.69 11.12
CA ALA A 5 11.79 -3.73 11.49
C ALA A 5 11.58 -4.29 12.91
N ASP A 6 12.41 -5.23 13.35
CA ASP A 6 12.37 -5.79 14.70
C ASP A 6 12.86 -4.79 15.77
N GLU A 7 13.92 -4.02 15.51
CA GLU A 7 14.36 -2.96 16.41
C GLU A 7 13.28 -1.87 16.57
N ILE A 8 12.65 -1.49 15.45
CA ILE A 8 11.52 -0.55 15.44
C ILE A 8 10.35 -1.10 16.26
N LYS A 9 9.99 -2.38 16.06
CA LYS A 9 8.93 -3.05 16.81
C LYS A 9 9.22 -3.03 18.30
N ASP A 10 10.42 -3.41 18.70
CA ASP A 10 10.81 -3.48 20.11
C ASP A 10 10.74 -2.10 20.78
N SER A 11 11.17 -1.04 20.07
CA SER A 11 11.05 0.34 20.54
C SER A 11 9.58 0.76 20.74
N VAL A 12 8.70 0.45 19.77
CA VAL A 12 7.26 0.74 19.87
C VAL A 12 6.60 -0.06 21.01
N VAL A 13 6.92 -1.35 21.13
CA VAL A 13 6.40 -2.22 22.20
C VAL A 13 6.80 -1.66 23.57
N GLU A 14 8.04 -1.21 23.72
CA GLU A 14 8.50 -0.61 24.97
C GLU A 14 7.79 0.70 25.28
N ALA A 15 7.63 1.59 24.30
CA ALA A 15 6.88 2.83 24.46
C ALA A 15 5.41 2.59 24.87
N MET A 16 4.73 1.64 24.22
CA MET A 16 3.35 1.26 24.58
C MET A 16 3.28 0.61 25.98
N ALA A 17 4.25 -0.23 26.34
CA ALA A 17 4.32 -0.82 27.68
C ALA A 17 4.50 0.24 28.77
N GLN A 18 5.33 1.26 28.53
CA GLN A 18 5.52 2.40 29.44
C GLN A 18 4.24 3.23 29.58
N ALA A 19 3.40 3.29 28.55
CA ALA A 19 2.07 3.89 28.60
C ALA A 19 1.01 3.03 29.33
N GLY A 20 1.40 1.88 29.89
CA GLY A 20 0.54 1.03 30.72
C GLY A 20 -0.15 -0.11 29.96
N HIS A 21 0.23 -0.38 28.70
CA HIS A 21 -0.27 -1.53 27.96
C HIS A 21 0.44 -2.83 28.36
N ASP A 22 -0.24 -3.98 28.22
CA ASP A 22 0.31 -5.28 28.61
C ASP A 22 1.47 -5.69 27.70
N ARG A 23 2.70 -5.59 28.22
CA ARG A 23 3.93 -5.96 27.53
C ARG A 23 3.93 -7.41 27.03
N ARG A 24 3.29 -8.35 27.72
CA ARG A 24 3.25 -9.75 27.28
C ARG A 24 2.42 -9.91 26.02
N ARG A 25 1.25 -9.27 25.98
CA ARG A 25 0.38 -9.23 24.78
C ARG A 25 1.01 -8.50 23.61
N LEU A 26 1.78 -7.45 23.88
CA LEU A 26 2.52 -6.73 22.83
C LEU A 26 3.68 -7.58 22.25
N ARG A 27 4.37 -8.36 23.10
CA ARG A 27 5.47 -9.23 22.65
C ARG A 27 5.03 -10.52 21.97
N SER A 28 3.78 -10.92 22.14
CA SER A 28 3.21 -12.04 21.38
C SER A 28 2.90 -11.67 19.92
N VAL A 29 3.37 -10.50 19.47
CA VAL A 29 3.21 -10.02 18.11
C VAL A 29 4.43 -10.32 17.24
N GLY A 30 4.24 -11.17 16.24
CA GLY A 30 5.19 -11.36 15.14
C GLY A 30 5.00 -10.31 14.04
N LEU A 31 6.05 -10.04 13.25
CA LEU A 31 5.97 -9.27 12.01
C LEU A 31 6.26 -10.15 10.80
N THR A 32 5.50 -9.99 9.72
CA THR A 32 5.78 -10.60 8.42
C THR A 32 5.54 -9.59 7.30
N SER A 33 6.30 -9.70 6.21
CA SER A 33 6.04 -8.94 4.97
C SER A 33 5.02 -9.61 4.04
N ASP A 34 4.66 -10.87 4.32
CA ASP A 34 3.73 -11.67 3.51
C ASP A 34 2.27 -11.37 3.84
N ALA A 35 1.88 -10.09 3.69
CA ALA A 35 0.50 -9.65 3.88
C ALA A 35 -0.19 -9.43 2.53
N ALA A 36 -1.35 -10.08 2.35
CA ALA A 36 -2.17 -9.92 1.14
C ALA A 36 -3.02 -8.63 1.14
N ALA A 37 -3.08 -7.92 2.27
CA ALA A 37 -3.72 -6.62 2.46
C ALA A 37 -2.68 -5.60 2.94
N SER A 38 -3.02 -4.30 2.94
CA SER A 38 -2.12 -3.20 3.37
C SER A 38 -1.38 -3.51 4.66
N ALA A 39 -2.14 -3.86 5.70
CA ALA A 39 -1.68 -4.54 6.88
C ALA A 39 -2.84 -5.34 7.51
N GLY A 40 -2.52 -6.35 8.32
CA GLY A 40 -3.54 -7.12 9.01
C GLY A 40 -2.98 -8.04 10.07
N SER A 41 -3.85 -8.55 10.93
CA SER A 41 -3.48 -9.43 12.04
C SER A 41 -4.11 -10.81 11.92
N THR A 42 -3.31 -11.85 12.20
CA THR A 42 -3.77 -13.24 12.36
C THR A 42 -3.63 -13.63 13.82
N SER A 43 -4.75 -13.89 14.49
CA SER A 43 -4.75 -14.31 15.91
C SER A 43 -4.65 -15.83 16.03
N TYR A 44 -3.91 -16.32 17.02
CA TYR A 44 -3.73 -17.74 17.30
C TYR A 44 -4.44 -18.17 18.59
N PRO A 45 -4.71 -19.47 18.79
CA PRO A 45 -5.41 -19.98 19.98
C PRO A 45 -4.70 -19.71 21.31
N ASP A 46 -3.39 -19.50 21.30
CA ASP A 46 -2.59 -19.14 22.49
C ASP A 46 -2.65 -17.65 22.84
N GLY A 47 -3.41 -16.85 22.07
CA GLY A 47 -3.54 -15.41 22.23
C GLY A 47 -2.44 -14.60 21.54
N SER A 48 -1.46 -15.26 20.89
CA SER A 48 -0.47 -14.57 20.07
C SER A 48 -1.08 -14.04 18.78
N VAL A 49 -0.41 -13.08 18.17
CA VAL A 49 -0.85 -12.45 16.92
C VAL A 49 0.30 -12.32 15.95
N LEU A 50 0.08 -12.60 14.68
CA LEU A 50 1.02 -12.26 13.62
C LEU A 50 0.49 -11.03 12.89
N ILE A 51 1.23 -9.93 12.91
CA ILE A 51 0.94 -8.74 12.11
C ILE A 51 1.69 -8.88 10.79
N GLY A 52 0.94 -8.88 9.69
CA GLY A 52 1.47 -8.76 8.35
C GLY A 52 1.45 -7.30 7.90
N ILE A 53 2.56 -6.81 7.37
CA ILE A 53 2.65 -5.51 6.69
C ILE A 53 2.94 -5.80 5.22
N SER A 54 2.14 -5.27 4.30
CA SER A 54 2.37 -5.51 2.87
C SER A 54 3.72 -4.96 2.42
N GLU A 55 4.39 -5.70 1.53
CA GLU A 55 5.58 -5.20 0.82
C GLU A 55 5.30 -3.86 0.11
N ALA A 56 4.08 -3.64 -0.37
CA ALA A 56 3.62 -2.36 -0.94
C ALA A 56 3.85 -1.20 0.03
N VAL A 57 3.40 -1.37 1.28
CA VAL A 57 3.51 -0.36 2.32
C VAL A 57 4.99 -0.08 2.61
N LEU A 58 5.79 -1.13 2.77
CA LEU A 58 7.22 -1.00 3.04
C LEU A 58 7.98 -0.30 1.91
N ALA A 59 7.60 -0.55 0.66
CA ALA A 59 8.23 0.07 -0.50
C ALA A 59 7.77 1.52 -0.74
N LEU A 60 6.51 1.84 -0.44
CA LEU A 60 5.96 3.18 -0.62
C LEU A 60 6.42 4.17 0.46
N ILE A 61 6.67 3.72 1.70
CA ILE A 61 7.18 4.59 2.79
C ILE A 61 8.43 5.38 2.35
N PRO A 62 9.49 4.76 1.79
CA PRO A 62 10.64 5.48 1.24
C PRO A 62 10.26 6.46 0.13
N VAL A 63 9.34 6.11 -0.78
CA VAL A 63 8.92 6.98 -1.89
C VAL A 63 8.32 8.28 -1.36
N TYR A 64 7.33 8.20 -0.47
CA TYR A 64 6.71 9.37 0.16
C TYR A 64 7.73 10.17 0.98
N SER A 65 8.56 9.48 1.78
CA SER A 65 9.56 10.11 2.64
C SER A 65 10.59 10.92 1.85
N ARG A 66 11.07 10.39 0.72
CA ARG A 66 12.01 11.09 -0.16
C ARG A 66 11.41 12.34 -0.79
N HIS A 67 10.16 12.26 -1.25
CA HIS A 67 9.47 13.42 -1.83
C HIS A 67 9.22 14.49 -0.79
N LEU A 68 8.74 14.11 0.39
CA LEU A 68 8.47 15.07 1.46
C LEU A 68 9.76 15.72 1.95
N ALA A 69 10.86 14.96 2.04
CA ALA A 69 12.17 15.49 2.43
C ALA A 69 12.66 16.61 1.49
N LEU A 70 12.34 16.58 0.19
CA LEU A 70 12.67 17.69 -0.72
C LEU A 70 12.03 19.01 -0.29
N ALA A 71 10.83 18.96 0.28
CA ALA A 71 10.07 20.14 0.71
C ALA A 71 10.43 20.59 2.13
N VAL A 72 10.68 19.66 3.05
CA VAL A 72 10.81 19.97 4.49
C VAL A 72 12.25 20.04 4.99
N ALA A 73 13.20 19.37 4.33
CA ALA A 73 14.59 19.35 4.78
C ALA A 73 15.20 20.76 4.74
N ARG A 74 15.92 21.13 5.80
CA ARG A 74 16.54 22.45 5.93
C ARG A 74 18.06 22.31 5.88
N PRO A 75 18.76 22.98 4.95
CA PRO A 75 20.21 22.99 5.00
C PRO A 75 20.68 23.73 6.26
N SER A 76 21.73 23.20 6.88
CA SER A 76 22.35 23.78 8.08
C SER A 76 23.04 25.12 7.80
N SER A 77 23.50 25.37 6.57
CA SER A 77 24.23 26.59 6.22
C SER A 77 23.34 27.72 5.67
N LEU A 78 23.57 28.94 6.16
CA LEU A 78 22.90 30.18 5.74
C LEU A 78 22.96 30.42 4.22
N PHE A 79 24.11 30.15 3.59
CA PHE A 79 24.27 30.31 2.14
C PHE A 79 23.46 29.31 1.31
N ARG A 80 23.20 28.09 1.82
CA ARG A 80 22.32 27.13 1.15
C ARG A 80 20.83 27.41 1.39
N ARG A 81 20.47 28.14 2.45
CA ARG A 81 19.08 28.60 2.66
C ARG A 81 18.62 29.58 1.57
N LEU A 82 19.56 30.27 0.89
CA LEU A 82 19.27 31.12 -0.26
C LEU A 82 19.06 30.33 -1.56
N ARG A 83 19.47 29.06 -1.66
CA ARG A 83 19.06 28.19 -2.77
C ARG A 83 17.58 27.89 -2.62
N ARG A 84 16.81 28.23 -3.65
CA ARG A 84 15.35 28.05 -3.71
C ARG A 84 14.98 26.63 -3.28
N ARG A 85 14.11 26.53 -2.27
CA ARG A 85 13.39 25.29 -1.97
C ARG A 85 12.79 24.78 -3.27
N ARG A 86 13.02 23.50 -3.60
CA ARG A 86 12.23 22.88 -4.66
C ARG A 86 10.80 22.78 -4.11
N PRO A 87 9.79 23.30 -4.82
CA PRO A 87 8.42 23.07 -4.41
C PRO A 87 8.15 21.56 -4.40
N PHE A 88 7.23 21.13 -3.54
CA PHE A 88 6.71 19.78 -3.60
C PHE A 88 6.08 19.55 -4.98
N ASP A 89 6.49 18.50 -5.68
CA ASP A 89 6.00 18.16 -7.01
C ASP A 89 4.97 17.03 -6.89
N THR A 90 3.70 17.42 -6.71
CA THR A 90 2.56 16.50 -6.58
C THR A 90 2.45 15.58 -7.80
N ALA A 91 2.69 16.10 -9.00
CA ALA A 91 2.55 15.34 -10.24
C ALA A 91 3.63 14.25 -10.36
N LEU A 92 4.88 14.58 -10.00
CA LEU A 92 5.97 13.61 -9.97
C LEU A 92 5.73 12.50 -8.94
N LEU A 93 5.28 12.85 -7.73
CA LEU A 93 4.94 11.84 -6.73
C LEU A 93 3.82 10.94 -7.25
N ALA A 94 2.73 11.52 -7.76
CA ALA A 94 1.61 10.74 -8.31
C ALA A 94 2.07 9.77 -9.41
N ALA A 95 2.98 10.21 -10.28
CA ALA A 95 3.53 9.40 -11.36
C ALA A 95 4.29 8.16 -10.81
N ILE A 96 5.15 8.37 -9.81
CA ILE A 96 5.94 7.30 -9.21
C ILE A 96 5.07 6.33 -8.42
N LEU A 97 4.05 6.84 -7.71
CA LEU A 97 3.08 6.01 -7.00
C LEU A 97 2.26 5.14 -7.95
N ARG A 98 1.78 5.73 -9.06
CA ARG A 98 1.04 4.99 -10.10
C ARG A 98 1.93 3.92 -10.74
N TYR A 99 3.18 4.26 -11.07
CA TYR A 99 4.15 3.28 -11.57
C TYR A 99 4.33 2.12 -10.60
N THR A 100 4.59 2.42 -9.32
CA THR A 100 4.83 1.41 -8.28
C THR A 100 3.63 0.47 -8.13
N SER A 101 2.43 1.04 -8.01
CA SER A 101 1.18 0.27 -7.90
C SER A 101 0.94 -0.60 -9.13
N ARG A 102 1.25 -0.08 -10.32
CA ARG A 102 1.13 -0.82 -11.58
C ARG A 102 2.08 -2.00 -11.62
N VAL A 103 3.35 -1.81 -11.30
CA VAL A 103 4.35 -2.88 -11.29
C VAL A 103 4.01 -3.93 -10.24
N GLU A 104 3.63 -3.52 -9.03
CA GLU A 104 3.27 -4.47 -7.99
C GLU A 104 2.09 -5.35 -8.39
N ARG A 105 1.02 -4.76 -8.91
CA ARG A 105 -0.11 -5.53 -9.42
C ARG A 105 0.33 -6.45 -10.56
N SER A 106 1.29 -5.99 -11.35
CA SER A 106 1.64 -6.63 -12.61
C SER A 106 2.60 -7.79 -12.55
N SER A 107 3.65 -7.64 -11.76
CA SER A 107 4.64 -8.68 -11.54
C SER A 107 4.41 -9.43 -10.22
N GLY A 108 3.57 -8.90 -9.33
CA GLY A 108 3.50 -9.36 -7.95
C GLY A 108 4.70 -8.96 -7.10
N SER A 109 5.63 -8.16 -7.65
CA SER A 109 6.83 -7.67 -6.97
C SER A 109 6.77 -6.15 -6.89
N VAL A 110 7.18 -5.56 -5.77
CA VAL A 110 7.20 -4.10 -5.68
C VAL A 110 8.48 -3.54 -6.31
N GLN A 111 8.33 -2.59 -7.24
CA GLN A 111 9.44 -1.81 -7.79
C GLN A 111 9.14 -0.33 -7.70
N THR A 112 10.09 0.45 -7.22
CA THR A 112 9.93 1.90 -7.02
C THR A 112 10.96 2.67 -7.82
N LEU A 113 10.55 3.84 -8.34
CA LEU A 113 11.48 4.81 -8.89
C LEU A 113 12.00 5.71 -7.77
N THR A 114 13.31 5.93 -7.72
CA THR A 114 13.95 6.74 -6.68
C THR A 114 14.44 8.07 -7.23
N ILE A 115 14.14 9.16 -6.52
CA ILE A 115 14.71 10.48 -6.83
C ILE A 115 16.04 10.63 -6.09
N PRO A 116 17.14 11.06 -6.73
CA PRO A 116 18.40 11.34 -6.04
C PRO A 116 18.24 12.50 -5.05
N LEU A 117 18.78 12.34 -3.83
CA LEU A 117 18.70 13.33 -2.75
C LEU A 117 20.09 13.82 -2.35
N GLU A 118 20.20 15.08 -1.93
CA GLU A 118 21.39 15.55 -1.23
C GLU A 118 21.52 14.85 0.14
N PRO A 119 22.73 14.72 0.73
CA PRO A 119 22.92 13.96 1.97
C PRO A 119 22.02 14.39 3.14
N PHE A 120 21.74 15.70 3.30
CA PHE A 120 20.87 16.18 4.37
C PHE A 120 19.38 15.89 4.11
N GLN A 121 18.97 15.85 2.83
CA GLN A 121 17.62 15.44 2.44
C GLN A 121 17.45 13.94 2.62
N GLN A 122 18.48 13.15 2.26
CA GLN A 122 18.50 11.71 2.51
C GLN A 122 18.33 11.42 4.00
N HIS A 123 19.09 12.08 4.87
CA HIS A 123 18.94 11.92 6.31
C HIS A 123 17.52 12.27 6.81
N THR A 124 16.92 13.34 6.29
CA THR A 124 15.53 13.70 6.64
C THR A 124 14.53 12.65 6.14
N ALA A 125 14.75 12.11 4.93
CA ALA A 125 13.93 11.04 4.38
C ALA A 125 14.04 9.75 5.20
N ASP A 126 15.23 9.40 5.69
CA ASP A 126 15.44 8.23 6.53
C ASP A 126 14.70 8.36 7.86
N LEU A 127 14.75 9.54 8.51
CA LEU A 127 13.98 9.81 9.74
C LEU A 127 12.47 9.72 9.51
N LEU A 128 11.97 10.33 8.42
CA LEU A 128 10.56 10.24 8.04
C LEU A 128 10.13 8.79 7.79
N ALA A 129 10.96 7.99 7.11
CA ALA A 129 10.69 6.59 6.86
C ALA A 129 10.63 5.78 8.16
N THR A 130 11.58 5.99 9.08
CA THR A 130 11.58 5.35 10.40
C THR A 130 10.33 5.70 11.21
N HIS A 131 9.95 6.98 11.29
CA HIS A 131 8.73 7.39 12.00
C HIS A 131 7.45 6.82 11.35
N SER A 132 7.42 6.74 10.02
CA SER A 132 6.30 6.14 9.28
C SER A 132 6.16 4.65 9.61
N LEU A 133 7.28 3.91 9.59
CA LEU A 133 7.27 2.48 9.90
C LEU A 133 6.93 2.22 11.37
N ARG A 134 7.46 3.02 12.31
CA ARG A 134 7.04 3.01 13.72
C ARG A 134 5.53 3.21 13.84
N PHE A 135 4.96 4.15 13.10
CA PHE A 135 3.52 4.41 13.12
C PHE A 135 2.70 3.22 12.59
N VAL A 136 3.09 2.63 11.46
CA VAL A 136 2.39 1.45 10.91
C VAL A 136 2.40 0.30 11.93
N ILE A 137 3.55 -0.02 12.52
CA ILE A 137 3.64 -1.09 13.51
C ILE A 137 2.82 -0.77 14.77
N ALA A 138 2.91 0.46 15.28
CA ALA A 138 2.14 0.89 16.44
C ALA A 138 0.62 0.87 16.18
N HIS A 139 0.19 1.19 14.96
CA HIS A 139 -1.21 1.15 14.54
C HIS A 139 -1.77 -0.26 14.58
N GLU A 140 -1.08 -1.22 13.97
CA GLU A 140 -1.50 -2.62 13.98
C GLU A 140 -1.47 -3.23 15.40
N LEU A 141 -0.49 -2.86 16.22
CA LEU A 141 -0.46 -3.22 17.64
C LEU A 141 -1.65 -2.63 18.39
N ALA A 142 -2.02 -1.38 18.11
CA ALA A 142 -3.16 -0.73 18.75
C ALA A 142 -4.49 -1.36 18.34
N HIS A 143 -4.63 -1.85 17.10
CA HIS A 143 -5.77 -2.66 16.68
C HIS A 143 -5.95 -3.91 17.55
N HIS A 144 -4.85 -4.59 17.90
CA HIS A 144 -4.90 -5.75 18.80
C HIS A 144 -5.31 -5.38 20.24
N LEU A 145 -5.09 -4.13 20.65
CA LEU A 145 -5.37 -3.68 22.02
C LEU A 145 -6.76 -3.07 22.20
N ARG A 146 -7.20 -2.16 21.32
CA ARG A 146 -8.38 -1.29 21.56
C ARG A 146 -9.34 -1.08 20.37
N GLY A 147 -9.10 -1.71 19.22
CA GLY A 147 -9.97 -1.57 18.03
C GLY A 147 -9.65 -0.34 17.16
N PRO A 148 -10.40 -0.11 16.05
CA PRO A 148 -9.91 0.65 14.91
C PRO A 148 -9.88 2.17 15.02
N LEU A 149 -10.73 2.79 15.85
CA LEU A 149 -10.83 4.26 15.93
C LEU A 149 -9.82 4.89 16.89
N ASP A 150 -9.38 4.15 17.91
CA ASP A 150 -8.34 4.61 18.84
C ASP A 150 -6.93 4.27 18.35
N ALA A 151 -6.81 3.45 17.29
CA ALA A 151 -5.54 2.94 16.81
C ALA A 151 -4.60 4.06 16.33
N ASP A 152 -5.09 5.04 15.57
CA ASP A 152 -4.27 6.15 15.07
C ASP A 152 -3.74 7.05 16.21
N ARG A 153 -4.57 7.35 17.21
CA ARG A 153 -4.17 8.17 18.37
C ARG A 153 -3.13 7.45 19.22
N LEU A 154 -3.37 6.18 19.54
CA LEU A 154 -2.43 5.37 20.33
C LEU A 154 -1.12 5.16 19.57
N ALA A 155 -1.18 4.91 18.26
CA ALA A 155 -0.01 4.79 17.43
C ALA A 155 0.83 6.07 17.46
N TYR A 156 0.19 7.22 17.26
CA TYR A 156 0.89 8.51 17.31
C TYR A 156 1.58 8.76 18.65
N GLN A 157 0.90 8.49 19.76
CA GLN A 157 1.45 8.62 21.12
C GLN A 157 2.63 7.66 21.34
N ALA A 158 2.53 6.42 20.85
CA ALA A 158 3.62 5.46 20.93
C ALA A 158 4.85 5.91 20.12
N VAL A 159 4.66 6.47 18.92
CA VAL A 159 5.77 6.99 18.09
C VAL A 159 6.42 8.20 18.75
N LEU A 160 5.64 9.11 19.34
CA LEU A 160 6.18 10.23 20.10
C LEU A 160 7.00 9.78 21.30
N ALA A 161 6.55 8.76 22.02
CA ALA A 161 7.29 8.19 23.16
C ALA A 161 8.54 7.40 22.73
N ALA A 162 8.48 6.73 21.58
CA ALA A 162 9.61 6.03 20.96
C ALA A 162 10.56 6.96 20.18
N HIS A 163 10.29 8.27 20.16
CA HIS A 163 11.14 9.25 19.47
C HIS A 163 12.44 9.47 20.23
N ASP A 164 13.54 9.03 19.64
CA ASP A 164 14.87 9.03 20.26
C ASP A 164 15.89 9.90 19.51
N SER A 165 15.59 10.29 18.27
CA SER A 165 16.53 11.02 17.42
C SER A 165 15.86 11.93 16.40
N GLY A 166 16.52 13.04 16.07
CA GLY A 166 16.03 14.02 15.09
C GLY A 166 15.00 15.00 15.65
N PRO A 167 14.50 15.93 14.80
CA PRO A 167 13.53 16.94 15.21
C PRO A 167 12.15 16.32 15.50
N PRO A 168 11.53 16.59 16.67
CA PRO A 168 10.19 16.08 16.99
C PRO A 168 9.11 16.48 15.97
N SER A 169 9.30 17.59 15.26
CA SER A 169 8.38 18.05 14.21
C SER A 169 8.33 17.13 12.97
N LEU A 170 9.21 16.13 12.87
CA LEU A 170 9.14 15.10 11.82
C LEU A 170 8.19 13.94 12.18
N VAL A 171 7.93 13.70 13.47
CA VAL A 171 7.01 12.63 13.91
C VAL A 171 5.61 12.76 13.29
N PRO A 172 4.92 13.92 13.33
CA PRO A 172 3.62 14.05 12.69
C PRO A 172 3.68 13.88 11.17
N LEU A 173 4.79 14.22 10.53
CA LEU A 173 4.96 13.99 9.09
C LEU A 173 5.17 12.51 8.76
N GLY A 174 5.85 11.74 9.62
CA GLY A 174 5.94 10.29 9.50
C GLY A 174 4.58 9.60 9.67
N ALA A 175 3.79 10.02 10.66
CA ALA A 175 2.42 9.52 10.83
C ALA A 175 1.52 9.82 9.61
N LEU A 176 1.64 11.04 9.07
CA LEU A 176 0.97 11.44 7.83
C LEU A 176 1.36 10.53 6.65
N ILE A 177 2.66 10.27 6.45
CA ILE A 177 3.14 9.36 5.41
C ILE A 177 2.52 7.97 5.60
N ALA A 178 2.56 7.41 6.81
CA ALA A 178 2.01 6.09 7.09
C ALA A 178 0.52 5.99 6.72
N VAL A 179 -0.31 6.97 7.12
CA VAL A 179 -1.74 7.01 6.78
C VAL A 179 -1.94 7.11 5.27
N THR A 180 -1.19 7.97 4.58
CA THR A 180 -1.33 8.13 3.11
C THR A 180 -0.84 6.91 2.32
N VAL A 181 0.22 6.23 2.78
CA VAL A 181 0.70 4.98 2.19
C VAL A 181 -0.35 3.89 2.32
N VAL A 182 -0.91 3.68 3.52
CA VAL A 182 -1.99 2.70 3.72
C VAL A 182 -3.18 3.02 2.83
N HIS A 183 -3.56 4.30 2.75
CA HIS A 183 -4.64 4.74 1.86
C HIS A 183 -4.35 4.45 0.38
N ASN A 184 -3.11 4.68 -0.07
CA ASN A 184 -2.69 4.38 -1.43
C ASN A 184 -2.85 2.89 -1.73
N VAL A 185 -2.31 2.03 -0.86
CA VAL A 185 -2.35 0.58 -1.01
C VAL A 185 -3.78 0.05 -1.00
N GLU A 186 -4.65 0.58 -0.16
CA GLU A 186 -6.07 0.20 -0.11
C GLU A 186 -6.83 0.57 -1.38
N LYS A 187 -6.58 1.77 -1.90
CA LYS A 187 -7.17 2.23 -3.16
C LYS A 187 -6.59 1.51 -4.37
N SER A 188 -5.29 1.22 -4.38
CA SER A 188 -4.61 0.62 -5.52
C SER A 188 -4.77 -0.90 -5.53
N LEU A 189 -4.61 -1.65 -4.44
CA LEU A 189 -4.54 -3.11 -4.55
C LEU A 189 -5.90 -3.84 -4.60
N PHE A 190 -7.01 -3.17 -4.95
CA PHE A 190 -8.38 -3.74 -4.99
C PHE A 190 -8.80 -4.44 -3.70
N VAL A 191 -8.24 -4.03 -2.56
CA VAL A 191 -8.70 -4.53 -1.25
C VAL A 191 -10.01 -3.80 -0.93
N ARG A 192 -11.09 -4.15 -1.64
CA ARG A 192 -12.44 -3.71 -1.28
C ARG A 192 -12.79 -4.34 0.06
N GLY A 193 -13.01 -3.50 1.07
CA GLY A 193 -13.25 -3.92 2.46
C GLY A 193 -12.12 -3.57 3.43
N ALA A 194 -11.31 -2.54 3.15
CA ALA A 194 -10.36 -2.00 4.12
C ALA A 194 -11.04 -1.77 5.48
N GLY A 195 -10.49 -2.40 6.52
CA GLY A 195 -10.96 -2.23 7.90
C GLY A 195 -10.63 -0.87 8.50
N HIS A 196 -9.81 -0.06 7.81
CA HIS A 196 -9.43 1.26 8.27
C HIS A 196 -10.51 2.31 7.96
N PRO A 197 -10.71 3.31 8.83
CA PRO A 197 -11.56 4.46 8.54
C PRO A 197 -11.08 5.25 7.31
N PRO A 198 -11.95 6.06 6.66
CA PRO A 198 -11.55 6.94 5.56
C PRO A 198 -10.36 7.83 5.94
N VAL A 199 -9.47 8.08 4.97
CA VAL A 199 -8.22 8.81 5.19
C VAL A 199 -8.44 10.18 5.85
N ASP A 200 -9.46 10.94 5.44
CA ASP A 200 -9.77 12.26 6.03
C ASP A 200 -10.09 12.17 7.52
N ARG A 201 -10.77 11.10 7.95
CA ARG A 201 -11.08 10.87 9.35
C ARG A 201 -9.82 10.56 10.14
N ARG A 202 -8.93 9.72 9.60
CA ARG A 202 -7.64 9.37 10.20
C ARG A 202 -6.74 10.60 10.35
N LEU A 203 -6.66 11.41 9.29
CA LEU A 203 -5.92 12.67 9.29
C LEU A 203 -6.52 13.69 10.27
N GLY A 204 -7.84 13.71 10.43
CA GLY A 204 -8.50 14.53 11.45
C GLY A 204 -8.08 14.17 12.88
N VAL A 205 -8.00 12.87 13.19
CA VAL A 205 -7.51 12.38 14.49
C VAL A 205 -6.05 12.80 14.71
N LEU A 206 -5.18 12.60 13.72
CA LEU A 206 -3.79 13.01 13.83
C LEU A 206 -3.64 14.52 14.02
N TRP A 207 -4.42 15.32 13.28
CA TRP A 207 -4.37 16.78 13.34
C TRP A 207 -4.65 17.33 14.75
N GLU A 208 -5.54 16.69 15.51
CA GLU A 208 -5.81 17.05 16.90
C GLU A 208 -4.56 16.93 17.79
N GLU A 209 -3.73 15.93 17.52
CA GLU A 209 -2.49 15.62 18.27
C GLU A 209 -1.26 16.43 17.78
N VAL A 210 -1.33 17.06 16.60
CA VAL A 210 -0.22 17.86 16.05
C VAL A 210 -0.07 19.16 16.86
N PRO A 211 1.15 19.49 17.35
CA PRO A 211 1.42 20.74 18.04
C PRO A 211 1.02 21.96 17.19
N PHE A 212 0.43 22.98 17.84
CA PHE A 212 -0.12 24.16 17.14
C PHE A 212 0.83 24.79 16.12
N HIS A 213 2.12 24.90 16.45
CA HIS A 213 3.13 25.51 15.60
C HIS A 213 3.47 24.69 14.33
N ASP A 214 3.16 23.39 14.32
CA ASP A 214 3.43 22.49 13.19
C ASP A 214 2.19 22.27 12.30
N ARG A 215 0.98 22.61 12.78
CA ARG A 215 -0.29 22.35 12.07
C ARG A 215 -0.35 22.93 10.66
N ALA A 216 0.22 24.12 10.44
CA ALA A 216 0.23 24.73 9.11
C ALA A 216 1.07 23.91 8.11
N SER A 217 2.24 23.44 8.53
CA SER A 217 3.09 22.58 7.70
C SER A 217 2.48 21.21 7.51
N PHE A 218 1.91 20.62 8.57
CA PHE A 218 1.18 19.36 8.50
C PHE A 218 0.04 19.42 7.48
N ASN A 219 -0.83 20.44 7.56
CA ASN A 219 -1.95 20.61 6.62
C ASN A 219 -1.49 20.79 5.18
N SER A 220 -0.45 21.59 4.95
CA SER A 220 0.11 21.78 3.61
C SER A 220 0.65 20.47 3.03
N CYS A 221 1.37 19.68 3.84
CA CYS A 221 1.90 18.39 3.41
C CYS A 221 0.78 17.38 3.21
N ALA A 222 -0.22 17.36 4.08
CA ALA A 222 -1.36 16.45 3.99
C ALA A 222 -2.14 16.67 2.70
N ALA A 223 -2.44 17.93 2.36
CA ALA A 223 -3.11 18.26 1.10
C ALA A 223 -2.32 17.74 -0.11
N GLN A 224 -1.00 17.96 -0.14
CA GLN A 224 -0.13 17.55 -1.24
C GLN A 224 0.01 16.02 -1.37
N LEU A 225 0.18 15.30 -0.25
CA LEU A 225 0.29 13.85 -0.27
C LEU A 225 -1.04 13.19 -0.62
N SER A 226 -2.16 13.69 -0.08
CA SER A 226 -3.51 13.20 -0.44
C SER A 226 -3.80 13.43 -1.91
N GLU A 227 -3.55 14.64 -2.44
CA GLU A 227 -3.72 14.95 -3.86
C GLU A 227 -2.88 14.02 -4.75
N ALA A 228 -1.58 13.83 -4.42
CA ALA A 228 -0.74 12.91 -5.18
C ALA A 228 -1.23 11.47 -5.13
N THR A 229 -1.78 11.04 -3.98
CA THR A 229 -2.34 9.70 -3.78
C THR A 229 -3.61 9.50 -4.60
N ASP A 230 -4.51 10.48 -4.58
CA ASP A 230 -5.75 10.47 -5.35
C ASP A 230 -5.45 10.43 -6.84
N LEU A 231 -4.54 11.29 -7.31
CA LEU A 231 -4.06 11.27 -8.69
C LEU A 231 -3.42 9.92 -9.04
N ALA A 232 -2.58 9.35 -8.17
CA ALA A 232 -1.94 8.06 -8.45
C ALA A 232 -2.94 6.90 -8.59
N THR A 233 -4.03 6.96 -7.83
CA THR A 233 -5.02 5.88 -7.69
C THR A 233 -6.30 6.09 -8.50
N ASP A 234 -6.41 7.21 -9.23
CA ASP A 234 -7.49 7.45 -10.18
C ASP A 234 -7.24 6.69 -11.51
N PHE A 235 -7.69 5.45 -11.63
CA PHE A 235 -7.52 4.66 -12.86
C PHE A 235 -8.53 5.01 -13.96
N THR A 236 -9.27 6.12 -13.87
CA THR A 236 -10.21 6.50 -14.95
C THR A 236 -9.47 6.85 -16.24
N GLN A 237 -10.08 6.51 -17.38
CA GLN A 237 -9.46 6.74 -18.68
C GLN A 237 -9.18 8.23 -18.90
N GLY A 238 -7.91 8.58 -19.15
CA GLY A 238 -7.48 9.95 -19.40
C GLY A 238 -7.18 10.78 -18.15
N SER A 239 -7.26 10.19 -16.95
CA SER A 239 -6.92 10.85 -15.69
C SER A 239 -5.43 11.22 -15.61
N PRO A 240 -5.10 12.35 -14.96
CA PRO A 240 -3.74 12.64 -14.54
C PRO A 240 -3.27 11.68 -13.43
N PRO A 241 -1.94 11.49 -13.25
CA PRO A 241 -0.89 12.06 -14.06
C PRO A 241 -0.81 11.37 -15.43
N ARG A 242 -0.83 12.18 -16.51
CA ARG A 242 -0.47 11.73 -17.85
C ARG A 242 1.05 11.60 -17.89
N VAL A 243 1.56 10.58 -17.22
CA VAL A 243 2.96 10.21 -17.35
C VAL A 243 3.09 9.72 -18.78
N SER A 244 3.80 10.47 -19.63
CA SER A 244 4.33 9.87 -20.85
C SER A 244 5.31 8.82 -20.36
N TRP A 245 4.88 7.56 -20.42
CA TRP A 245 5.68 6.41 -20.03
C TRP A 245 6.97 6.34 -20.86
N ASP A 246 7.01 7.02 -22.01
CA ASP A 246 8.20 7.22 -22.83
C ASP A 246 9.31 8.00 -22.09
N LEU A 247 8.97 8.81 -21.08
CA LEU A 247 9.94 9.47 -20.19
C LEU A 247 10.57 8.50 -19.18
N LEU A 248 9.98 7.32 -18.99
CA LEU A 248 10.52 6.22 -18.21
C LEU A 248 11.02 5.18 -19.21
N THR A 249 12.21 5.41 -19.75
CA THR A 249 12.81 4.80 -20.95
C THR A 249 12.90 3.26 -21.00
N ASP A 250 12.42 2.55 -19.97
CA ASP A 250 12.37 1.08 -19.91
C ASP A 250 10.94 0.51 -19.78
N VAL A 251 9.88 1.34 -19.84
CA VAL A 251 8.50 0.93 -19.51
C VAL A 251 7.58 0.82 -20.73
N ALA A 252 7.94 1.41 -21.87
CA ALA A 252 7.05 1.52 -23.04
C ALA A 252 6.68 0.18 -23.70
N GLU A 253 7.49 -0.87 -23.55
CA GLU A 253 7.18 -2.22 -24.06
C GLU A 253 6.43 -3.11 -23.05
N HIS A 254 6.14 -2.60 -21.84
CA HIS A 254 5.52 -3.43 -20.83
C HIS A 254 4.02 -3.64 -21.14
N PRO A 255 3.49 -4.87 -21.13
CA PRO A 255 2.05 -5.19 -21.31
C PRO A 255 1.10 -4.49 -20.32
N PHE A 256 1.67 -3.69 -19.42
CA PHE A 256 1.00 -3.05 -18.33
C PHE A 256 0.21 -1.83 -18.76
N ALA A 257 0.53 -1.15 -19.88
CA ALA A 257 -0.19 0.03 -20.40
C ALA A 257 -1.73 -0.15 -20.43
N ARG A 258 -2.21 -1.38 -20.63
CA ARG A 258 -3.63 -1.74 -20.66
C ARG A 258 -4.26 -2.06 -19.29
N CYS A 259 -3.49 -2.17 -18.22
CA CYS A 259 -4.03 -2.40 -16.86
C CYS A 259 -4.97 -1.26 -16.46
N ASP A 260 -4.53 0.00 -16.59
CA ASP A 260 -5.36 1.17 -16.25
C ASP A 260 -6.65 1.19 -17.08
N GLU A 261 -6.57 0.89 -18.38
CA GLU A 261 -7.73 0.79 -19.26
C GLU A 261 -8.74 -0.24 -18.74
N LEU A 262 -8.28 -1.47 -18.44
CA LEU A 262 -9.14 -2.55 -17.94
C LEU A 262 -9.77 -2.22 -16.58
N GLN A 263 -9.07 -1.48 -15.72
CA GLN A 263 -9.58 -1.08 -14.41
C GLN A 263 -10.63 0.02 -14.46
N SER A 264 -10.60 0.83 -15.53
CA SER A 264 -11.65 1.83 -15.78
C SER A 264 -12.95 1.20 -16.29
N LEU A 265 -12.93 -0.07 -16.70
CA LEU A 265 -14.09 -0.75 -17.27
C LEU A 265 -15.07 -1.21 -16.18
N THR A 266 -16.36 -1.09 -16.47
CA THR A 266 -17.38 -1.83 -15.73
C THR A 266 -17.17 -3.34 -15.88
N PRO A 267 -17.66 -4.19 -14.95
CA PRO A 267 -17.56 -5.64 -15.07
C PRO A 267 -18.04 -6.17 -16.43
N ALA A 268 -19.14 -5.65 -16.97
CA ALA A 268 -19.64 -6.05 -18.29
C ALA A 268 -18.69 -5.67 -19.44
N GLN A 269 -18.15 -4.45 -19.43
CA GLN A 269 -17.16 -4.01 -20.42
C GLN A 269 -15.88 -4.83 -20.33
N LEU A 270 -15.50 -5.23 -19.11
CA LEU A 270 -14.32 -6.03 -18.84
C LEU A 270 -14.43 -7.44 -19.43
N VAL A 271 -15.59 -8.12 -19.31
CA VAL A 271 -15.85 -9.39 -20.00
C VAL A 271 -15.62 -9.23 -21.51
N ILE A 272 -16.22 -8.19 -22.10
CA ILE A 272 -16.16 -7.95 -23.55
C ILE A 272 -14.72 -7.75 -24.00
N GLU A 273 -13.96 -6.90 -23.31
CA GLU A 273 -12.56 -6.64 -23.65
C GLU A 273 -11.66 -7.87 -23.44
N LEU A 274 -11.88 -8.65 -22.38
CA LEU A 274 -11.15 -9.89 -22.19
C LEU A 274 -11.45 -10.94 -23.28
N HIS A 275 -12.68 -11.04 -23.78
CA HIS A 275 -13.00 -11.93 -24.91
C HIS A 275 -12.30 -11.52 -26.20
N ARG A 276 -12.13 -10.21 -26.43
CA ARG A 276 -11.43 -9.68 -27.62
C ARG A 276 -9.94 -9.94 -27.59
N TRP A 277 -9.39 -10.27 -26.43
CA TRP A 277 -7.96 -10.37 -26.26
C TRP A 277 -7.46 -11.77 -26.65
N PRO A 278 -6.57 -11.91 -27.66
CA PRO A 278 -6.21 -13.21 -28.21
C PRO A 278 -5.41 -14.10 -27.26
N SER A 279 -4.73 -13.50 -26.28
CA SER A 279 -3.67 -14.11 -25.47
C SER A 279 -3.98 -14.17 -23.98
N ILE A 280 -5.25 -14.15 -23.56
CA ILE A 280 -5.62 -14.09 -22.13
C ILE A 280 -5.27 -15.36 -21.33
N GLY A 281 -4.83 -16.43 -22.00
CA GLY A 281 -4.57 -17.71 -21.36
C GLY A 281 -5.79 -18.63 -21.38
N SER A 282 -5.52 -19.93 -21.38
CA SER A 282 -6.59 -20.93 -21.54
C SER A 282 -7.42 -21.13 -20.27
N GLY A 283 -6.81 -21.02 -19.09
CA GLY A 283 -7.53 -21.00 -17.80
C GLY A 283 -8.43 -19.79 -17.71
N ALA A 284 -7.93 -18.66 -18.23
CA ALA A 284 -8.69 -17.44 -18.21
C ALA A 284 -9.96 -17.51 -19.08
N ARG A 285 -9.78 -18.00 -20.31
CA ARG A 285 -10.89 -18.20 -21.23
C ARG A 285 -11.92 -19.18 -20.67
N ALA A 286 -11.46 -20.29 -20.07
CA ALA A 286 -12.36 -21.25 -19.42
C ALA A 286 -13.23 -20.61 -18.34
N LEU A 287 -12.67 -19.76 -17.48
CA LEU A 287 -13.46 -19.06 -16.47
C LEU A 287 -14.47 -18.08 -17.10
N LEU A 288 -14.06 -17.29 -18.10
CA LEU A 288 -14.96 -16.35 -18.80
C LEU A 288 -16.14 -17.08 -19.45
N ASP A 289 -15.91 -18.28 -19.96
CA ASP A 289 -16.93 -19.16 -20.53
C ASP A 289 -17.80 -19.86 -19.45
N GLY A 290 -17.61 -19.56 -18.16
CA GLY A 290 -18.32 -20.19 -17.05
C GLY A 290 -17.86 -21.61 -16.69
N ARG A 291 -16.75 -22.09 -17.26
CA ARG A 291 -16.19 -23.43 -17.03
C ARG A 291 -15.20 -23.41 -15.87
N LEU A 292 -15.73 -23.30 -14.65
CA LEU A 292 -14.95 -23.19 -13.41
C LEU A 292 -14.00 -24.38 -13.21
N ASP A 293 -14.46 -25.61 -13.47
CA ASP A 293 -13.65 -26.82 -13.31
C ASP A 293 -12.43 -26.84 -14.24
N ASP A 294 -12.64 -26.43 -15.50
CA ASP A 294 -11.58 -26.31 -16.50
C ASP A 294 -10.58 -25.22 -16.11
N ALA A 295 -11.06 -24.09 -15.59
CA ALA A 295 -10.20 -23.01 -15.13
C ALA A 295 -9.34 -23.46 -13.93
N ALA A 296 -9.97 -24.11 -12.94
CA ALA A 296 -9.30 -24.65 -11.77
C ALA A 296 -8.24 -25.69 -12.16
N GLY A 297 -8.59 -26.64 -13.05
CA GLY A 297 -7.67 -27.66 -13.54
C GLY A 297 -6.49 -27.06 -14.30
N ARG A 298 -6.73 -26.06 -15.16
CA ARG A 298 -5.65 -25.37 -15.88
C ARG A 298 -4.73 -24.61 -14.94
N TRP A 299 -5.26 -24.02 -13.87
CA TRP A 299 -4.45 -23.30 -12.88
C TRP A 299 -3.89 -24.18 -11.76
N GLU A 300 -4.14 -25.49 -11.80
CA GLU A 300 -3.76 -26.45 -10.76
C GLU A 300 -4.26 -26.04 -9.36
N LEU A 301 -5.44 -25.42 -9.33
CA LEU A 301 -6.08 -24.97 -8.10
C LEU A 301 -7.08 -26.01 -7.59
N PRO A 302 -7.17 -26.20 -6.26
CA PRO A 302 -8.23 -27.01 -5.68
C PRO A 302 -9.61 -26.47 -6.06
N LEU A 303 -10.45 -27.31 -6.66
CA LEU A 303 -11.80 -26.93 -7.08
C LEU A 303 -12.66 -26.41 -5.91
N ALA A 304 -12.39 -26.91 -4.70
CA ALA A 304 -13.02 -26.43 -3.47
C ALA A 304 -12.86 -24.91 -3.25
N LEU A 305 -11.78 -24.28 -3.74
CA LEU A 305 -11.61 -22.83 -3.68
C LEU A 305 -12.67 -22.10 -4.54
N PHE A 306 -12.97 -22.63 -5.73
CA PHE A 306 -14.00 -22.07 -6.62
C PHE A 306 -15.41 -22.30 -6.09
N HIS A 307 -15.67 -23.45 -5.47
CA HIS A 307 -16.96 -23.70 -4.83
C HIS A 307 -17.18 -22.85 -3.57
N ALA A 308 -16.16 -22.70 -2.72
CA ALA A 308 -16.23 -21.79 -1.57
C ALA A 308 -16.58 -20.35 -2.02
N TRP A 309 -16.10 -19.97 -3.22
CA TRP A 309 -16.38 -18.68 -3.83
C TRP A 309 -17.85 -18.47 -4.24
N GLN A 310 -18.53 -19.52 -4.71
CA GLN A 310 -19.95 -19.45 -5.08
C GLN A 310 -20.87 -19.32 -3.87
N VAL A 311 -20.45 -19.85 -2.71
CA VAL A 311 -21.34 -20.14 -1.57
C VAL A 311 -21.24 -19.11 -0.43
N ALA A 312 -20.11 -18.40 -0.26
CA ALA A 312 -19.89 -17.56 0.92
C ALA A 312 -19.45 -16.13 0.61
N THR A 313 -19.76 -15.23 1.56
CA THR A 313 -19.22 -13.87 1.81
C THR A 313 -17.84 -13.62 1.21
N PRO A 314 -17.49 -12.37 0.81
CA PRO A 314 -16.29 -12.03 0.04
C PRO A 314 -15.01 -12.59 0.68
N LEU A 315 -14.74 -13.86 0.38
CA LEU A 315 -13.46 -14.50 0.50
C LEU A 315 -12.67 -13.85 -0.62
N ALA A 316 -11.95 -12.81 -0.18
CA ALA A 316 -11.52 -11.70 -0.98
C ALA A 316 -10.70 -12.16 -2.18
N ALA A 317 -10.77 -11.39 -3.27
CA ALA A 317 -9.88 -11.49 -4.43
C ALA A 317 -8.40 -11.79 -4.05
N SER A 318 -7.96 -11.33 -2.88
CA SER A 318 -6.66 -11.61 -2.28
C SER A 318 -6.39 -13.10 -2.01
N THR A 319 -7.36 -13.91 -1.58
CA THR A 319 -7.19 -15.36 -1.38
C THR A 319 -6.95 -16.08 -2.71
N LEU A 320 -7.73 -15.74 -3.74
CA LEU A 320 -7.53 -16.28 -5.09
C LEU A 320 -6.19 -15.83 -5.68
N ARG A 321 -5.82 -14.55 -5.52
CA ARG A 321 -4.49 -14.06 -5.93
C ARG A 321 -3.38 -14.82 -5.21
N LEU A 322 -3.48 -15.02 -3.90
CA LEU A 322 -2.49 -15.77 -3.14
C LEU A 322 -2.42 -17.23 -3.59
N ALA A 323 -3.57 -17.85 -3.84
CA ALA A 323 -3.64 -19.23 -4.34
C ALA A 323 -3.03 -19.35 -5.75
N LEU A 324 -3.34 -18.42 -6.67
CA LEU A 324 -2.75 -18.37 -8.01
C LEU A 324 -1.25 -18.10 -7.96
N ARG A 325 -0.78 -17.21 -7.08
CA ARG A 325 0.66 -16.98 -6.83
C ARG A 325 1.35 -18.24 -6.32
N LYS A 326 0.72 -18.97 -5.39
CA LYS A 326 1.27 -20.21 -4.80
C LYS A 326 1.25 -21.40 -5.74
N ALA A 327 0.20 -21.54 -6.56
CA ALA A 327 -0.01 -22.73 -7.39
C ALA A 327 1.00 -22.87 -8.54
N ARG A 328 1.42 -21.76 -9.16
CA ARG A 328 2.19 -21.84 -10.41
C ARG A 328 3.66 -21.49 -10.33
N GLY A 329 4.10 -20.77 -9.29
CA GLY A 329 5.33 -19.98 -9.40
C GLY A 329 5.19 -18.96 -10.53
N LEU A 330 5.64 -17.72 -10.33
CA LEU A 330 5.35 -16.66 -11.31
C LEU A 330 5.86 -16.98 -12.72
N GLU A 331 6.89 -17.82 -12.85
CA GLU A 331 7.62 -18.05 -14.11
C GLU A 331 6.80 -18.71 -15.23
N GLU A 332 5.85 -19.60 -14.92
CA GLU A 332 5.08 -20.35 -15.95
C GLU A 332 3.84 -19.62 -16.48
N LEU A 333 3.39 -18.57 -15.78
CA LEU A 333 2.30 -17.71 -16.25
C LEU A 333 2.82 -16.73 -17.30
N THR A 334 2.08 -16.51 -18.38
CA THR A 334 2.38 -15.38 -19.26
C THR A 334 2.26 -14.07 -18.47
N PRO A 335 3.03 -13.01 -18.79
CA PRO A 335 2.92 -11.71 -18.11
C PRO A 335 1.49 -11.15 -18.04
N LEU A 336 0.63 -11.56 -18.99
CA LEU A 336 -0.79 -11.22 -19.06
C LEU A 336 -1.67 -12.06 -18.13
N GLU A 337 -1.40 -13.35 -17.98
CA GLU A 337 -2.07 -14.19 -16.98
C GLU A 337 -1.62 -13.83 -15.54
N ARG A 338 -0.49 -13.14 -15.37
CA ARG A 338 -0.01 -12.72 -14.04
C ARG A 338 -0.82 -11.59 -13.41
N CYS A 339 -1.52 -10.75 -14.19
CA CYS A 339 -2.05 -9.50 -13.63
C CYS A 339 -3.44 -9.04 -14.09
N PRO A 340 -3.66 -8.53 -15.32
CA PRO A 340 -4.90 -7.82 -15.59
C PRO A 340 -6.07 -8.81 -15.65
N VAL A 341 -5.79 -10.02 -16.11
CA VAL A 341 -6.75 -11.12 -16.22
C VAL A 341 -7.17 -11.58 -14.84
N VAL A 342 -6.25 -11.83 -13.89
CA VAL A 342 -6.62 -12.28 -12.53
C VAL A 342 -7.41 -11.21 -11.76
N GLU A 343 -7.04 -9.94 -11.89
CA GLU A 343 -7.78 -8.83 -11.28
C GLU A 343 -9.17 -8.66 -11.89
N ALA A 344 -9.25 -8.70 -13.22
CA ALA A 344 -10.50 -8.64 -13.93
C ALA A 344 -11.42 -9.82 -13.57
N MET A 345 -10.85 -11.01 -13.44
CA MET A 345 -11.57 -12.22 -13.08
C MET A 345 -12.09 -12.21 -11.65
N ALA A 346 -11.31 -11.67 -10.72
CA ALA A 346 -11.78 -11.46 -9.36
C ALA A 346 -12.99 -10.51 -9.35
N ALA A 347 -12.95 -9.43 -10.13
CA ALA A 347 -14.07 -8.50 -10.27
C ALA A 347 -15.29 -9.14 -10.94
N LEU A 348 -15.11 -9.93 -12.00
CA LEU A 348 -16.21 -10.60 -12.70
C LEU A 348 -16.98 -11.58 -11.81
N VAL A 349 -16.29 -12.27 -10.91
CA VAL A 349 -16.91 -13.21 -9.99
C VAL A 349 -17.47 -12.52 -8.74
N GLU A 350 -16.82 -11.46 -8.23
CA GLU A 350 -17.41 -10.58 -7.19
C GLU A 350 -18.78 -10.05 -7.63
N HIS A 351 -18.91 -9.71 -8.91
CA HIS A 351 -20.15 -9.20 -9.50
C HIS A 351 -21.09 -10.29 -10.04
N ARG A 352 -20.78 -11.59 -9.84
CA ARG A 352 -21.56 -12.75 -10.33
C ARG A 352 -21.91 -12.66 -11.83
N VAL A 353 -21.04 -12.07 -12.64
CA VAL A 353 -21.28 -11.86 -14.07
C VAL A 353 -21.04 -13.16 -14.86
N VAL A 354 -20.28 -14.09 -14.30
CA VAL A 354 -19.96 -15.38 -14.93
C VAL A 354 -21.04 -16.41 -14.59
N GLY A 355 -21.80 -16.85 -15.59
CA GLY A 355 -22.79 -17.94 -15.46
C GLY A 355 -24.27 -17.53 -15.43
N ALA A 356 -24.59 -16.28 -15.78
CA ALA A 356 -25.98 -15.83 -16.04
C ALA A 356 -26.34 -15.92 -17.52
#